data_AF-A0A4Z1C0N6-F1
#
_entry.id   AF-A0A4Z1C0N6-F1
#
_cell.length_a   1.000
_cell.length_b   1.000
_cell.length_c   1.000
_cell.angle_alpha   90.00
_cell.angle_beta   90.00
_cell.angle_gamma   90.00
#
_symmetry.space_group_name_H-M   'P 1'
#
loop_
_entity.id
_entity.type
_entity.pdbx_description
1 polymer ?
#
loop_
_entity_poly.entity_id
_entity_poly.type
_entity_poly.pdbx_seq_one_letter_code
_entity_poly.pdbx_strand_id
1 'polypeptide(L)' 'MHAWETGSQACAGVRRWITFYNRLRPHTAHGGRTPTMVYVKSIATDQQAQAET' A
#
# COMPACT_ATOMS: atom_id res chain seq x y z
N MET A 1 -7.09 -22.18 19.19
CA MET A 1 -6.17 -21.01 19.17
C MET A 1 -6.86 -19.89 18.42
N HIS A 2 -7.28 -18.83 19.12
CA HIS A 2 -7.82 -17.64 18.46
C HIS A 2 -6.66 -16.71 18.14
N ALA A 3 -6.55 -16.27 16.88
CA ALA A 3 -5.48 -15.36 16.45
C ALA A 3 -5.58 -13.99 17.13
N TRP A 4 -6.75 -13.64 17.68
CA TRP A 4 -7.03 -12.39 18.37
C TRP A 4 -8.01 -12.66 19.51
N GLU A 5 -7.77 -12.06 20.68
CA GLU A 5 -8.62 -12.18 21.87
C GLU A 5 -9.76 -11.15 21.85
N THR A 6 -9.59 -10.05 21.11
CA THR A 6 -10.60 -8.99 20.99
C THR A 6 -10.71 -8.42 19.56
N GLY A 7 -11.85 -7.79 19.26
CA GLY A 7 -12.05 -7.09 17.98
C GLY A 7 -11.06 -5.93 17.78
N SER A 8 -10.62 -5.26 18.84
CA SER A 8 -9.63 -4.17 18.74
C SER A 8 -8.25 -4.69 18.34
N GLN A 9 -7.85 -5.86 18.85
CA GLN A 9 -6.63 -6.54 18.43
C GLN A 9 -6.70 -6.96 16.95
N ALA A 10 -7.84 -7.50 16.49
CA ALA A 10 -8.04 -7.82 15.09
C ALA A 10 -7.90 -6.58 14.18
N CYS A 11 -8.53 -5.46 14.55
CA CYS A 11 -8.38 -4.19 13.84
C CYS A 11 -6.93 -3.69 13.80
N ALA A 12 -6.19 -3.82 14.91
CA ALA A 12 -4.78 -3.45 14.96
C ALA A 12 -3.92 -4.35 14.05
N GLY A 13 -4.19 -5.66 14.04
CA GLY A 13 -3.56 -6.62 13.15
C GLY A 13 -3.76 -6.28 11.67
N VAL A 14 -5.01 -5.99 11.28
CA VAL A 14 -5.34 -5.58 9.90
C VAL A 14 -4.62 -4.29 9.51
N ARG A 15 -4.62 -3.26 10.38
CA ARG A 15 -3.90 -2.01 10.09
C ARG A 15 -2.40 -2.24 9.88
N ARG A 16 -1.78 -3.08 10.70
CA ARG A 16 -0.36 -3.45 10.57
C ARG A 16 -0.09 -4.17 9.25
N TRP A 17 -0.96 -5.11 8.88
CA TRP A 17 -0.86 -5.80 7.60
C TRP A 17 -0.99 -4.80 6.43
N ILE A 18 -2.04 -4.00 6.36
CA ILE A 18 -2.22 -3.01 5.28
C ILE A 18 -0.98 -2.12 5.12
N THR A 19 -0.39 -1.68 6.23
CA THR A 19 0.84 -0.87 6.22
C THR A 19 2.02 -1.63 5.61
N PHE A 20 2.26 -2.87 6.04
CA PHE A 20 3.30 -3.73 5.50
C PHE A 20 3.09 -3.98 4.00
N TYR A 21 1.86 -4.31 3.57
CA TYR A 21 1.53 -4.55 2.16
C TYR A 21 1.88 -3.35 1.28
N ASN A 22 1.36 -2.19 1.66
CA ASN A 22 1.41 -1.01 0.81
C ASN A 22 2.79 -0.39 0.77
N ARG A 23 3.53 -0.41 1.88
CA ARG A 23 4.75 0.39 2.04
C ARG A 23 6.04 -0.40 2.08
N LEU A 24 6.00 -1.67 2.45
CA LEU A 24 7.22 -2.44 2.75
C LEU A 24 7.36 -3.69 1.87
N ARG A 25 6.25 -4.22 1.33
CA ARG A 25 6.29 -5.43 0.53
C ARG A 25 6.69 -5.10 -0.92
N PRO A 26 7.82 -5.61 -1.45
CA PRO A 26 8.13 -5.51 -2.86
C PRO A 26 7.23 -6.46 -3.67
N HIS A 27 6.77 -5.99 -4.84
CA HIS A 27 5.92 -6.78 -5.74
C HIS A 27 6.60 -7.01 -7.08
N THR A 28 6.69 -8.28 -7.51
CA THR A 28 7.25 -8.65 -8.83
C THR A 28 6.49 -7.99 -9.98
N ALA A 29 5.15 -7.91 -9.88
CA ALA A 29 4.30 -7.20 -10.85
C ALA A 29 4.61 -5.70 -10.97
N HIS A 30 5.30 -5.13 -9.98
CA HIS A 30 5.74 -3.73 -9.93
C HIS A 30 7.25 -3.58 -10.13
N GLY A 31 7.93 -4.61 -10.64
CA GLY A 31 9.38 -4.61 -10.82
C GLY A 31 10.15 -4.52 -9.49
N GLY A 32 9.61 -5.13 -8.43
CA GLY A 32 10.19 -5.10 -7.08
C GLY A 32 9.82 -3.86 -6.26
N ARG A 33 9.00 -2.96 -6.79
CA ARG A 33 8.53 -1.77 -6.05
C ARG A 33 7.31 -2.09 -5.19
N THR A 34 7.05 -1.22 -4.22
CA THR A 34 5.88 -1.33 -3.35
C THR A 34 4.65 -0.70 -4.02
N PRO A 35 3.42 -1.09 -3.66
CA PRO A 35 2.20 -0.53 -4.22
C PRO A 35 2.13 0.99 -4.04
N THR A 36 2.53 1.51 -2.87
CA THR A 36 2.57 2.97 -2.62
C THR A 36 3.50 3.68 -3.60
N MET A 37 4.67 3.14 -3.89
CA MET A 37 5.60 3.78 -4.84
C MET A 37 5.03 3.85 -6.25
N VAL A 38 4.33 2.80 -6.70
CA VAL A 38 3.70 2.78 -8.03
C VAL A 38 2.56 3.78 -8.10
N TYR A 39 1.69 3.79 -7.09
CA TYR A 39 0.56 4.72 -7.03
C TYR A 39 1.00 6.18 -6.98
N VAL A 40 1.99 6.53 -6.15
CA VAL A 40 2.50 7.91 -6.10
C VAL A 40 3.09 8.33 -7.44
N LYS A 41 3.79 7.42 -8.14
CA LYS A 41 4.31 7.70 -9.48
C LYS A 41 3.18 7.94 -10.49
N SER A 42 2.11 7.15 -10.47
CA SER A 42 0.98 7.34 -11.40
C SER A 42 0.29 8.69 -11.20
N ILE A 43 0.03 9.08 -9.94
CA ILE A 43 -0.56 10.40 -9.64
C ILE A 43 0.31 11.54 -10.15
N ALA A 44 1.63 11.46 -9.94
CA ALA A 44 2.55 12.50 -10.43
C ALA A 44 2.54 12.58 -11.97
N THR A 45 2.50 11.43 -12.66
CA THR A 45 2.41 11.39 -14.12
C THR A 45 1.10 11.97 -14.64
N ASP A 46 -0.03 11.64 -14.00
CA ASP A 46 -1.34 12.17 -14.38
C ASP A 46 -1.39 13.70 -14.21
N GLN A 47 -0.78 14.23 -13.15
CA GLN A 47 -0.69 15.68 -12.92
C GLN A 47 0.17 16.40 -13.97
N GLN A 48 1.25 15.78 -14.44
CA GLN A 48 2.09 16.34 -15.52
C GLN A 48 1.31 16.40 -16.83
N ALA A 49 0.60 15.32 -17.20
CA ALA A 49 -0.23 15.28 -18.40
C ALA A 49 -1.35 16.35 -18.40
N GLN A 50 -1.93 16.62 -17.22
CA GLN A 50 -2.95 17.67 -17.07
C GLN A 50 -2.39 19.09 -17.16
N ALA A 51 -1.12 19.32 -16.79
CA ALA A 51 -0.49 20.65 -16.83
C ALA A 51 0.01 21.04 -18.24
N GLU A 52 0.16 20.07 -19.14
CA GLU A 52 0.62 20.27 -20.52
C GLU A 52 -0.55 20.43 -21.53
N THR A 53 -1.80 20.39 -21.07
CA THR A 53 -3.03 20.62 -21.86
C THR A 53 -3.58 22.02 -21.63
#